data_AF-A0A382U4A0-F1
#
_entry.id   AF-A0A382U4A0-F1
#
_cell.length_a   1.000
_cell.length_b   1.000
_cell.length_c   1.000
_cell.angle_alpha   90.00
_cell.angle_beta   90.00
_cell.angle_gamma   90.00
#
_symmetry.space_group_name_H-M   'P 1'
#
loop_
_entity.id
_entity.type
_entity.pdbx_description
1 polymer ?
#
loop_
_entity_poly.entity_id
_entity_poly.type
_entity_poly.pdbx_seq_one_letter_code
_entity_poly.pdbx_strand_id
1 'polypeptide(L)' 'MELTQNHPQLTPAAEFQRSGRCPVNLRWVIFHQKDSLENHGAIIRFGKRRWLVDEEKFISWLRENGSSFSTPRAKIN' A
#
# COMPACT_ATOMS: atom_id res chain seq x y z
N MET A 1 -26.31 4.46 -20.14
CA MET A 1 -25.25 3.64 -19.51
C MET A 1 -24.52 4.55 -18.55
N GLU A 2 -24.92 4.55 -17.28
CA GLU A 2 -24.21 5.31 -16.25
C GLU A 2 -22.84 4.69 -16.10
N LEU A 3 -21.80 5.39 -16.56
CA LEU A 3 -20.44 5.12 -16.15
C LEU A 3 -20.43 5.41 -14.66
N THR A 4 -20.65 4.37 -13.84
CA THR A 4 -20.31 4.41 -12.42
C THR A 4 -18.84 4.78 -12.39
N GLN A 5 -18.57 6.06 -12.15
CA GLN A 5 -17.24 6.55 -11.89
C GLN A 5 -16.77 5.71 -10.70
N ASN A 6 -15.98 4.67 -10.97
CA ASN A 6 -15.29 3.91 -9.95
C ASN A 6 -14.28 4.91 -9.39
N HIS A 7 -14.76 5.75 -8.48
CA HIS A 7 -13.89 6.61 -7.70
C HIS A 7 -12.92 5.64 -7.02
N PRO A 8 -11.60 5.73 -7.30
CA PRO A 8 -10.65 4.84 -6.67
C PRO A 8 -10.84 4.99 -5.16
N GLN A 9 -11.36 3.94 -4.53
CA GLN A 9 -11.73 3.99 -3.13
C GLN A 9 -10.44 4.01 -2.32
N LEU A 10 -10.14 5.20 -1.79
CA LEU A 10 -9.04 5.40 -0.87
C LEU A 10 -9.40 4.74 0.47
N THR A 11 -8.87 3.56 0.69
CA THR A 11 -9.14 2.77 1.89
C THR A 11 -8.20 3.19 3.01
N PRO A 12 -8.69 3.43 4.24
CA PRO A 12 -7.81 3.67 5.37
C PRO A 12 -6.81 2.52 5.55
N ALA A 13 -5.54 2.81 5.79
CA ALA A 13 -4.49 1.80 5.94
C ALA A 13 -4.84 0.72 6.98
N ALA A 14 -5.46 1.13 8.09
CA ALA A 14 -5.92 0.21 9.13
C ALA A 14 -7.03 -0.74 8.64
N GLU A 15 -7.93 -0.25 7.78
CA GLU A 15 -9.00 -1.04 7.21
C GLU A 15 -8.49 -1.97 6.12
N PHE A 16 -7.62 -1.48 5.25
CA PHE A 16 -6.98 -2.29 4.21
C PHE A 16 -6.23 -3.48 4.82
N GLN A 17 -5.47 -3.25 5.90
CA GLN A 17 -4.77 -4.32 6.63
C GLN A 17 -5.73 -5.27 7.36
N ARG A 18 -6.84 -4.79 7.93
CA ARG A 18 -7.85 -5.64 8.58
C ARG A 18 -8.65 -6.48 7.59
N SER A 19 -8.83 -6.00 6.37
CA SER A 19 -9.64 -6.68 5.36
C SER A 19 -8.99 -7.96 4.80
N GLY A 20 -7.73 -8.23 5.13
CA GLY A 20 -6.98 -9.37 4.59
C GLY A 20 -6.58 -9.24 3.12
N ARG A 21 -6.98 -8.16 2.44
CA ARG A 21 -6.63 -7.87 1.05
C ARG A 21 -5.17 -7.42 0.87
N CYS A 22 -4.56 -6.91 1.93
CA CYS A 22 -3.17 -6.48 1.89
C CYS A 22 -2.23 -7.69 2.03
N PRO A 23 -1.39 -8.00 1.02
CA PRO A 23 -0.52 -9.18 1.04
C PRO A 23 0.68 -9.05 2.00
N VAL A 24 0.93 -7.86 2.53
CA VAL A 24 2.11 -7.53 3.34
C VAL A 24 1.74 -6.70 4.57
N ASN A 25 2.69 -6.54 5.50
CA ASN A 25 2.51 -5.62 6.62
C ASN A 25 2.59 -4.17 6.15
N LEU A 26 1.43 -3.58 5.86
CA LEU A 26 1.30 -2.23 5.31
C LEU A 26 2.00 -1.17 6.17
N ARG A 27 1.92 -1.28 7.51
CA ARG A 27 2.58 -0.35 8.43
C ARG A 27 4.10 -0.38 8.26
N TRP A 28 4.68 -1.57 8.08
CA TRP A 28 6.12 -1.73 7.84
C TRP A 28 6.51 -1.11 6.50
N VAL A 29 5.73 -1.36 5.44
CA VAL A 29 5.98 -0.83 4.09
C VAL A 29 5.88 0.70 4.08
N ILE A 30 4.84 1.28 4.68
CA ILE A 30 4.70 2.74 4.81
C ILE A 30 5.88 3.33 5.59
N PHE A 31 6.35 2.67 6.66
CA PHE A 31 7.46 3.20 7.46
C PHE A 31 8.78 3.24 6.69
N HIS A 32 9.08 2.22 5.89
CA HIS A 32 10.36 2.12 5.18
C HIS A 32 10.34 2.76 3.79
N GLN A 33 9.18 2.80 3.13
CA GLN A 33 9.02 3.18 1.72
C GLN A 33 8.02 4.32 1.52
N LYS A 34 7.78 5.13 2.56
CA LYS A 34 6.85 6.26 2.54
C LYS A 34 6.98 7.10 1.27
N ASP A 35 8.19 7.59 1.00
CA ASP A 35 8.38 8.57 -0.07
C ASP A 35 8.18 7.94 -1.45
N SER A 36 8.57 6.67 -1.64
CA SER A 36 8.32 5.92 -2.87
C SER A 36 6.81 5.68 -3.09
N LEU A 37 6.09 5.32 -2.03
CA LEU A 37 4.64 5.08 -2.07
C LEU A 37 3.84 6.37 -2.31
N GLU A 38 4.25 7.48 -1.69
CA GLU A 38 3.63 8.80 -1.91
C GLU A 38 3.87 9.27 -3.35
N ASN A 39 5.10 9.11 -3.89
CA ASN A 39 5.42 9.48 -5.27
C ASN A 39 4.65 8.64 -6.31
N HIS A 40 4.45 7.34 -6.03
CA HIS A 40 3.61 6.48 -6.86
C HIS A 40 2.10 6.77 -6.69
N GLY A 41 1.72 7.55 -5.67
CA GLY A 41 0.33 7.83 -5.32
C GLY A 41 -0.40 6.62 -4.73
N ALA A 42 0.33 5.64 -4.21
CA ALA A 42 -0.22 4.46 -3.55
C ALA A 42 -0.72 4.78 -2.13
N ILE A 43 -0.12 5.78 -1.48
CA ILE A 43 -0.56 6.26 -0.17
C ILE A 43 -0.75 7.77 -0.18
N ILE A 44 -1.71 8.22 0.61
CA ILE A 44 -1.99 9.65 0.82
C ILE A 44 -2.09 9.89 2.32
N ARG A 45 -1.37 10.90 2.80
CA ARG A 45 -1.46 11.31 4.20
C ARG A 45 -2.74 12.12 4.43
N PHE A 46 -3.64 11.60 5.24
CA PHE A 46 -4.87 12.29 5.64
C PHE A 46 -4.76 12.75 7.10
N GLY A 47 -4.48 14.04 7.28
CA GLY A 47 -4.30 14.65 8.60
C GLY A 47 -3.07 14.14 9.35
N LYS A 48 -3.12 14.20 10.70
CA LYS A 48 -1.92 14.01 11.53
C LYS A 48 -1.47 12.55 11.66
N ARG A 49 -2.41 11.59 11.62
CA ARG A 49 -2.17 10.18 11.97
C ARG A 49 -2.84 9.14 11.06
N ARG A 50 -3.52 9.53 9.99
CA ARG A 50 -4.19 8.59 9.10
C ARG A 50 -3.51 8.55 7.74
N TRP A 51 -3.35 7.33 7.24
CA TRP A 51 -2.91 7.04 5.89
C TRP A 51 -4.08 6.45 5.14
N LEU A 52 -4.34 6.99 3.97
CA LEU A 52 -5.24 6.42 2.99
C LEU A 52 -4.40 5.68 1.96
N VAL A 53 -4.92 4.57 1.45
CA VAL A 53 -4.22 3.70 0.52
C VAL A 53 -5.10 3.50 -0.70
N ASP A 54 -4.53 3.73 -1.86
CA ASP A 54 -5.08 3.30 -3.13
C ASP A 54 -4.63 1.86 -3.36
N GLU A 55 -5.56 0.91 -3.23
CA GLU A 55 -5.25 -0.52 -3.25
C GLU A 55 -4.63 -0.96 -4.57
N GLU A 56 -5.13 -0.45 -5.71
CA GLU A 56 -4.63 -0.83 -7.03
C GLU A 56 -3.21 -0.31 -7.27
N LYS A 57 -2.96 0.96 -6.93
CA LYS A 57 -1.63 1.54 -7.03
C LYS A 57 -0.67 0.91 -6.05
N PHE A 58 -1.11 0.57 -4.84
CA PHE A 58 -0.28 -0.11 -3.85
C PHE A 58 0.15 -1.50 -4.33
N ILE A 59 -0.77 -2.29 -4.90
CA ILE A 59 -0.45 -3.60 -5.47
C ILE A 59 0.47 -3.45 -6.68
N SER A 60 0.24 -2.46 -7.54
CA SER A 60 1.11 -2.18 -8.70
C SER A 60 2.53 -1.82 -8.25
N TRP A 61 2.64 -0.91 -7.28
CA TRP A 61 3.92 -0.55 -6.67
C TRP A 61 4.63 -1.77 -6.06
N LEU A 62 3.89 -2.64 -5.37
CA LEU A 62 4.43 -3.88 -4.81
C LEU A 62 4.96 -4.84 -5.87
N ARG A 63 4.30 -4.93 -7.04
CA ARG A 63 4.79 -5.78 -8.14
C ARG A 63 6.08 -5.25 -8.73
N GLU A 64 6.21 -3.93 -8.84
CA GLU A 64 7.37 -3.27 -9.43
C GLU A 64 8.57 -3.22 -8.48
N ASN A 65 8.31 -2.94 -7.19
CA ASN A 65 9.35 -2.63 -6.22
C ASN A 65 9.51 -3.69 -5.14
N GLY A 66 8.53 -4.56 -4.93
CA GLY A 66 8.50 -5.54 -3.83
C GLY A 66 9.63 -6.58 -3.89
N SER A 67 10.12 -6.91 -5.07
CA SER A 67 11.27 -7.82 -5.26
C SER A 67 12.60 -7.21 -4.80
N SER A 68 12.74 -5.88 -4.82
CA SER A 68 13.93 -5.19 -4.30
C SER A 68 13.97 -5.17 -2.78
N PHE A 69 12.84 -5.41 -2.12
CA PHE A 69 12.71 -5.46 -0.67
C PHE A 69 12.52 -6.89 -0.23
N SER A 70 13.54 -7.73 -0.45
CA SER A 70 13.59 -8.99 0.28
C SER A 70 13.59 -8.65 1.77
N THR A 71 12.53 -9.01 2.49
CA THR A 71 12.67 -9.35 3.91
C THR A 71 13.93 -10.18 4.03
N PRO A 72 14.84 -9.90 4.99
CA PRO A 72 16.11 -10.60 5.08
C PRO A 72 15.81 -12.08 4.96
N ARG A 73 16.29 -12.69 3.86
CA ARG A 73 16.09 -14.12 3.56
C ARG A 73 16.33 -14.84 4.88
N ALA A 74 15.32 -15.54 5.39
CA ALA A 74 15.58 -16.49 6.47
C ALA A 74 16.74 -17.35 5.95
N LYS A 75 17.91 -17.25 6.61
CA LYS A 75 19.02 -18.15 6.32
C LYS A 75 18.48 -19.53 6.69
N ILE A 76 18.05 -20.27 5.67
CA ILE A 76 17.80 -21.70 5.80
C ILE A 76 19.20 -22.29 5.93
N ASN A 77 19.54 -22.68 7.16
CA ASN A 77 20.77 -23.38 7.52
C ASN A 77 20.46 -24.87 7.58
#